data_AF-A0A512MI44-F1
#
_entry.id   AF-A0A512MI44-F1
#
_cell.length_a   1.000
_cell.length_b   1.000
_cell.length_c   1.000
_cell.angle_alpha   90.00
_cell.angle_beta   90.00
_cell.angle_gamma   90.00
#
_symmetry.space_group_name_H-M   'P 1'
#
loop_
_entity.id
_entity.type
_entity.pdbx_description
1 polymer ?
#
loop_
_entity_poly.entity_id
_entity_poly.type
_entity_poly.pdbx_seq_one_letter_code
_entity_poly.pdbx_strand_id
1 'polypeptide(L)'
;MKALLLLSVLISLSSPALARIGETREQCEARYGKPVRNKEEEQTVHYEKAGYHIVCEFYEGKCEDISFNHVAQEGEGKPLPLSDNEVKVLMESNSGGIPWSLTIKEADGFEAWQWNELEAYFNERPVRYLFIATKASAARRRAKDAAEDEKARRNLKNP
;
A
#
# COMPACT_ATOMS: atom_id res chain seq x y z
N MET A 1 -39.21 -16.90 8.04
CA MET A 1 -37.82 -17.15 8.49
C MET A 1 -36.79 -17.30 7.36
N LYS A 2 -37.16 -17.47 6.08
CA LYS A 2 -36.19 -17.51 4.96
C LYS A 2 -35.67 -16.13 4.54
N ALA A 3 -36.47 -15.07 4.71
CA ALA A 3 -36.06 -13.69 4.36
C ALA A 3 -34.99 -13.11 5.29
N LEU A 4 -34.94 -13.53 6.56
CA LEU A 4 -33.94 -13.04 7.53
C LEU A 4 -32.53 -13.61 7.26
N LEU A 5 -32.44 -14.83 6.70
CA LEU A 5 -31.19 -15.47 6.31
C LEU A 5 -30.55 -14.85 5.05
N LEU A 6 -31.36 -14.25 4.17
CA LEU A 6 -30.86 -13.53 2.99
C LEU A 6 -30.24 -12.17 3.36
N LEU A 7 -30.75 -11.51 4.39
CA LEU A 7 -30.26 -10.19 4.82
C LEU A 7 -28.90 -10.28 5.53
N SER A 8 -28.64 -11.35 6.28
CA SER A 8 -27.35 -11.56 6.96
C SER A 8 -26.20 -11.92 6.01
N VAL A 9 -26.50 -12.55 4.86
CA VAL A 9 -25.52 -12.82 3.79
C VAL A 9 -25.14 -11.54 3.03
N LEU A 10 -26.08 -10.61 2.82
CA LEU A 10 -25.82 -9.33 2.15
C LEU A 10 -24.96 -8.38 2.98
N ILE A 11 -25.04 -8.44 4.32
CA ILE A 11 -24.24 -7.59 5.23
C ILE A 11 -22.79 -8.11 5.36
N SER A 12 -22.51 -9.39 5.04
CA SER A 12 -21.15 -9.93 5.09
C SER A 12 -20.29 -9.54 3.87
N LEU A 13 -20.92 -9.00 2.81
CA LEU A 13 -20.25 -8.61 1.56
C LEU A 13 -19.71 -7.17 1.58
N SER A 14 -20.07 -6.36 2.58
CA SER A 14 -19.47 -5.03 2.79
C SER A 14 -18.15 -5.12 3.56
N SER A 15 -17.26 -6.04 3.17
CA SER A 15 -15.85 -5.93 3.57
C SER A 15 -15.29 -4.69 2.86
N PRO A 16 -14.63 -3.75 3.56
CA PRO A 16 -14.00 -2.60 2.93
C PRO A 16 -13.14 -3.09 1.77
N ALA A 17 -13.47 -2.60 0.58
CA ALA A 17 -13.13 -3.17 -0.72
C ALA A 17 -11.69 -2.86 -1.15
N LEU A 18 -10.72 -3.16 -0.28
CA LEU A 18 -9.31 -2.86 -0.46
C LEU A 18 -8.47 -4.12 -0.26
N ALA A 19 -7.51 -4.38 -1.15
CA ALA A 19 -6.67 -5.56 -1.05
C ALA A 19 -5.75 -5.38 0.14
N ARG A 20 -5.43 -6.51 0.74
CA ARG A 20 -4.78 -6.55 2.03
C ARG A 20 -3.45 -7.25 1.91
N ILE A 21 -2.50 -6.82 2.73
CA ILE A 21 -1.28 -7.58 2.96
C ILE A 21 -1.65 -9.06 3.23
N GLY A 22 -1.00 -9.98 2.52
CA GLY A 22 -1.25 -11.43 2.57
C GLY A 22 -2.25 -11.98 1.55
N GLU A 23 -2.90 -11.15 0.74
CA GLU A 23 -3.74 -11.60 -0.38
C GLU A 23 -2.87 -12.11 -1.57
N THR A 24 -3.40 -13.07 -2.34
CA THR A 24 -2.77 -13.50 -3.61
C THR A 24 -3.09 -12.53 -4.74
N ARG A 25 -2.39 -12.65 -5.86
CA ARG A 25 -2.65 -11.84 -7.06
C ARG A 25 -4.09 -11.99 -7.54
N GLU A 26 -4.64 -13.20 -7.55
CA GLU A 26 -6.02 -13.48 -7.97
C GLU A 26 -7.03 -12.81 -7.03
N GLN A 27 -6.74 -12.76 -5.73
CA GLN A 27 -7.57 -12.06 -4.75
C GLN A 27 -7.53 -10.55 -4.97
N CYS A 28 -6.33 -9.98 -5.23
CA CYS A 28 -6.18 -8.58 -5.60
C CYS A 28 -6.93 -8.27 -6.91
N GLU A 29 -6.83 -9.12 -7.94
CA GLU A 29 -7.51 -8.95 -9.22
C GLU A 29 -9.03 -9.05 -9.10
N ALA A 30 -9.55 -9.97 -8.28
CA ALA A 30 -10.98 -10.06 -7.99
C ALA A 30 -11.54 -8.77 -7.38
N ARG A 31 -10.69 -8.02 -6.68
CA ARG A 31 -11.06 -6.82 -5.95
C ARG A 31 -10.86 -5.53 -6.75
N TYR A 32 -9.68 -5.35 -7.29
CA TYR A 32 -9.29 -4.15 -8.02
C TYR A 32 -9.70 -4.21 -9.49
N GLY A 33 -9.87 -5.41 -10.04
CA GLY A 33 -10.05 -5.65 -11.46
C GLY A 33 -8.74 -6.05 -12.14
N LYS A 34 -8.74 -6.01 -13.47
CA LYS A 34 -7.55 -6.36 -14.25
C LYS A 34 -6.43 -5.34 -14.00
N PRO A 35 -5.16 -5.79 -13.98
CA PRO A 35 -4.04 -4.88 -13.81
C PRO A 35 -3.90 -3.92 -15.00
N VAL A 36 -3.55 -2.67 -14.72
CA VAL A 36 -3.21 -1.66 -15.74
C VAL A 36 -1.75 -1.79 -16.18
N ARG A 37 -0.89 -2.38 -15.35
CA ARG A 37 0.50 -2.71 -15.66
C ARG A 37 0.94 -3.91 -14.82
N ASN A 38 1.72 -4.81 -15.42
CA ASN A 38 2.31 -5.96 -14.75
C ASN A 38 3.82 -5.95 -15.03
N LYS A 39 4.63 -5.97 -13.97
CA LYS A 39 6.07 -6.07 -14.03
C LYS A 39 6.48 -7.40 -13.41
N GLU A 40 6.46 -8.46 -14.23
CA GLU A 40 6.66 -9.83 -13.74
C GLU A 40 8.05 -10.04 -13.13
N GLU A 41 9.09 -9.42 -13.68
CA GLU A 41 10.45 -9.48 -13.15
C GLU A 41 10.56 -8.86 -11.74
N GLU A 42 9.77 -7.83 -11.47
CA GLU A 42 9.73 -7.13 -10.17
C GLU A 42 8.66 -7.69 -9.23
N GLN A 43 7.95 -8.76 -9.63
CA GLN A 43 6.77 -9.29 -8.92
C GLN A 43 5.78 -8.18 -8.51
N THR A 44 5.66 -7.15 -9.35
CA THR A 44 4.93 -5.92 -9.04
C THR A 44 3.76 -5.77 -10.00
N VAL A 45 2.57 -5.57 -9.45
CA VAL A 45 1.34 -5.41 -10.23
C VAL A 45 0.68 -4.09 -9.88
N HIS A 46 0.28 -3.35 -10.92
CA HIS A 46 -0.39 -2.06 -10.81
C HIS A 46 -1.86 -2.21 -11.18
N TYR A 47 -2.71 -1.58 -10.38
CA TYR A 47 -4.15 -1.53 -10.58
C TYR A 47 -4.65 -0.10 -10.51
N GLU A 48 -5.82 0.15 -11.10
CA GLU A 48 -6.58 1.38 -10.88
C GLU A 48 -7.98 1.03 -10.40
N LYS A 49 -8.40 1.60 -9.27
CA LYS A 49 -9.73 1.37 -8.70
C LYS A 49 -10.18 2.56 -7.89
N ALA A 50 -11.42 3.00 -8.13
CA ALA A 50 -12.07 4.07 -7.36
C ALA A 50 -11.24 5.36 -7.24
N GLY A 51 -10.50 5.72 -8.30
CA GLY A 51 -9.67 6.92 -8.32
C GLY A 51 -8.29 6.76 -7.68
N TYR A 52 -7.94 5.56 -7.21
CA TYR A 52 -6.59 5.24 -6.74
C TYR A 52 -5.82 4.46 -7.78
N HIS A 53 -4.54 4.78 -7.92
CA HIS A 53 -3.54 3.88 -8.45
C HIS A 53 -2.97 3.09 -7.28
N ILE A 54 -2.96 1.76 -7.43
CA ILE A 54 -2.56 0.81 -6.41
C ILE A 54 -1.41 -0.02 -6.95
N VAL A 55 -0.31 -0.10 -6.20
CA VAL A 55 0.83 -0.94 -6.54
C VAL A 55 0.97 -2.02 -5.50
N CYS A 56 0.91 -3.28 -5.91
CA CYS A 56 1.11 -4.44 -5.05
C CYS A 56 2.43 -5.11 -5.42
N GLU A 57 3.31 -5.30 -4.44
CA GLU A 57 4.50 -6.15 -4.59
C GLU A 57 4.24 -7.50 -3.94
N PHE A 58 4.58 -8.56 -4.66
CA PHE A 58 4.34 -9.94 -4.24
C PHE A 58 5.65 -10.65 -3.92
N TYR A 59 5.66 -11.36 -2.80
CA TYR A 59 6.75 -12.25 -2.40
C TYR A 59 6.14 -13.59 -1.98
N GLU A 60 6.71 -14.69 -2.46
CA GLU A 60 6.19 -16.05 -2.22
C GLU A 60 4.69 -16.19 -2.55
N GLY A 61 4.23 -15.50 -3.61
CA GLY A 61 2.84 -15.53 -4.09
C GLY A 61 1.84 -14.71 -3.26
N LYS A 62 2.32 -13.95 -2.27
CA LYS A 62 1.51 -13.11 -1.38
C LYS A 62 1.91 -11.66 -1.48
N CYS A 63 0.92 -10.77 -1.43
CA CYS A 63 1.17 -9.33 -1.40
C CYS A 63 1.80 -8.95 -0.06
N GLU A 64 3.02 -8.42 -0.08
CA GLU A 64 3.73 -8.02 1.14
C GLU A 64 3.89 -6.52 1.28
N ASP A 65 3.75 -5.78 0.16
CA ASP A 65 3.72 -4.31 0.12
C ASP A 65 2.56 -3.83 -0.75
N ILE A 66 1.89 -2.77 -0.31
CA ILE A 66 0.90 -2.03 -1.09
C ILE A 66 1.17 -0.54 -0.99
N SER A 67 1.17 0.16 -2.13
CA SER A 67 1.13 1.62 -2.16
C SER A 67 -0.12 2.16 -2.83
N PHE A 68 -0.57 3.31 -2.35
CA PHE A 68 -1.76 4.01 -2.82
C PHE A 68 -1.44 5.48 -3.09
N ASN A 69 -1.89 5.98 -4.23
CA ASN A 69 -1.99 7.40 -4.53
C ASN A 69 -3.21 7.67 -5.42
N HIS A 70 -3.65 8.93 -5.51
CA HIS A 70 -4.71 9.28 -6.46
C HIS A 70 -4.23 9.18 -7.90
N VAL A 71 -5.10 8.68 -8.79
CA VAL A 71 -4.90 8.75 -10.25
C VAL A 71 -4.96 10.21 -10.71
N ALA A 72 -5.85 11.00 -10.10
CA ALA A 72 -5.96 12.42 -10.37
C ALA A 72 -4.69 13.16 -9.94
N GLN A 73 -4.25 14.08 -10.79
CA GLN A 73 -3.02 14.84 -10.60
C GLN A 73 -3.31 16.34 -10.51
N GLU A 74 -2.47 17.05 -9.76
CA GLU A 74 -2.35 18.51 -9.78
C GLU A 74 -1.07 18.95 -10.49
N GLY A 75 -1.13 20.12 -11.14
CA GLY A 75 0.04 20.81 -11.70
C GLY A 75 0.94 19.89 -12.53
N GLU A 76 2.21 19.83 -12.16
CA GLU A 76 3.31 19.10 -12.81
C GLU A 76 3.21 17.56 -12.76
N GLY A 77 1.99 17.00 -12.82
CA GLY A 77 1.76 15.56 -12.79
C GLY A 77 1.87 14.93 -11.41
N LYS A 78 1.77 15.72 -10.33
CA LYS A 78 1.83 15.21 -8.96
C LYS A 78 0.46 14.66 -8.56
N PRO A 79 0.35 13.48 -7.95
CA PRO A 79 -0.93 12.98 -7.44
C PRO A 79 -1.58 13.99 -6.48
N LEU A 80 -2.91 14.06 -6.49
CA LEU A 80 -3.65 14.75 -5.43
C LEU A 80 -3.34 14.12 -4.06
N PRO A 81 -3.40 14.90 -2.96
CA PRO A 81 -3.09 14.39 -1.64
C PRO A 81 -4.21 13.47 -1.15
N LEU A 82 -3.85 12.36 -0.53
CA LEU A 82 -4.78 11.55 0.25
C LEU A 82 -5.21 12.37 1.48
N SER A 83 -6.51 12.42 1.74
CA SER A 83 -7.04 12.98 2.98
C SER A 83 -6.77 12.05 4.16
N ASP A 84 -6.74 12.59 5.38
CA ASP A 84 -6.58 11.82 6.62
C ASP A 84 -7.59 10.67 6.73
N ASN A 85 -8.82 10.89 6.28
CA ASN A 85 -9.85 9.86 6.28
C ASN A 85 -9.56 8.73 5.30
N GLU A 86 -9.03 9.05 4.11
CA GLU A 86 -8.60 8.02 3.15
C GLU A 86 -7.42 7.22 3.69
N VAL A 87 -6.40 7.90 4.24
CA VAL A 87 -5.25 7.24 4.87
C VAL A 87 -5.72 6.28 5.96
N LYS A 88 -6.59 6.74 6.86
CA LYS A 88 -7.17 5.92 7.93
C LYS A 88 -7.92 4.71 7.38
N VAL A 89 -8.83 4.89 6.43
CA VAL A 89 -9.64 3.78 5.87
C VAL A 89 -8.76 2.76 5.15
N LEU A 90 -7.76 3.21 4.39
CA LEU A 90 -6.81 2.35 3.69
C LEU A 90 -6.00 1.50 4.69
N MET A 91 -5.50 2.12 5.77
CA MET A 91 -4.77 1.42 6.82
C MET A 91 -5.64 0.45 7.62
N GLU A 92 -6.83 0.89 8.06
CA GLU A 92 -7.76 0.06 8.83
C GLU A 92 -8.26 -1.15 8.02
N SER A 93 -8.31 -1.03 6.69
CA SER A 93 -8.61 -2.17 5.84
C SER A 93 -7.58 -3.30 5.96
N ASN A 94 -6.32 -2.99 6.33
CA ASN A 94 -5.22 -3.95 6.50
C ASN A 94 -5.08 -4.50 7.93
N SER A 95 -5.81 -3.96 8.89
CA SER A 95 -5.79 -4.37 10.31
C SER A 95 -7.14 -4.92 10.80
N GLY A 96 -8.08 -5.20 9.89
CA GLY A 96 -9.41 -5.68 10.26
C GLY A 96 -10.26 -4.62 10.98
N GLY A 97 -10.04 -3.34 10.69
CA GLY A 97 -10.73 -2.21 11.31
C GLY A 97 -10.08 -1.70 12.60
N ILE A 98 -8.91 -2.22 12.99
CA ILE A 98 -8.22 -1.81 14.22
C ILE A 98 -7.34 -0.59 13.94
N PRO A 99 -7.44 0.49 14.75
CA PRO A 99 -6.57 1.65 14.61
C PRO A 99 -5.08 1.30 14.76
N TRP A 100 -4.24 1.94 13.95
CA TRP A 100 -2.79 1.76 13.99
C TRP A 100 -2.14 2.68 15.02
N SER A 101 -0.96 2.31 15.52
CA SER A 101 -0.18 3.13 16.46
C SER A 101 0.75 4.04 15.69
N LEU A 102 0.57 5.36 15.82
CA LEU A 102 1.49 6.37 15.27
C LEU A 102 2.85 6.26 15.97
N THR A 103 3.93 6.18 15.19
CA THR A 103 5.31 6.07 15.69
C THR A 103 6.14 7.29 15.37
N ILE A 104 5.92 7.91 14.20
CA ILE A 104 6.65 9.10 13.73
C ILE A 104 5.65 10.08 13.15
N LYS A 105 5.84 11.37 13.45
CA LYS A 105 5.15 12.49 12.81
C LYS A 105 6.11 13.66 12.68
N GLU A 106 6.47 13.99 11.45
CA GLU A 106 7.41 15.05 11.12
C GLU A 106 6.68 16.29 10.63
N ALA A 107 7.34 17.44 10.69
CA ALA A 107 6.76 18.74 10.32
C ALA A 107 6.55 18.90 8.81
N ASP A 108 7.19 18.06 8.00
CA ASP A 108 7.12 18.08 6.53
C ASP A 108 6.00 17.20 5.95
N GLY A 109 5.19 16.59 6.82
CA GLY A 109 4.07 15.73 6.44
C GLY A 109 4.43 14.25 6.34
N PHE A 110 5.63 13.84 6.77
CA PHE A 110 5.93 12.42 6.94
C PHE A 110 5.30 11.87 8.23
N GLU A 111 4.53 10.81 8.10
CA GLU A 111 3.94 10.08 9.22
C GLU A 111 4.20 8.58 9.06
N ALA A 112 4.50 7.90 10.16
CA ALA A 112 4.67 6.45 10.18
C ALA A 112 3.86 5.81 11.31
N TRP A 113 3.40 4.60 11.05
CA TRP A 113 2.59 3.83 11.97
C TRP A 113 3.00 2.37 11.97
N GLN A 114 2.59 1.67 13.02
CA GLN A 114 2.74 0.22 13.13
C GLN A 114 1.47 -0.45 13.64
N TRP A 115 1.27 -1.69 13.20
CA TRP A 115 0.27 -2.59 13.74
C TRP A 115 0.74 -4.03 13.55
N ASN A 116 0.93 -4.76 14.66
CA ASN A 116 1.43 -6.14 14.64
C ASN A 116 2.74 -6.28 13.80
N GLU A 117 2.72 -7.12 12.76
CA GLU A 117 3.83 -7.34 11.83
C GLU A 117 3.81 -6.38 10.63
N LEU A 118 2.95 -5.37 10.64
CA LEU A 118 2.84 -4.37 9.60
C LEU A 118 3.41 -3.02 10.04
N GLU A 119 3.95 -2.31 9.07
CA GLU A 119 4.31 -0.91 9.15
C GLU A 119 3.69 -0.15 7.98
N ALA A 120 3.40 1.12 8.21
CA ALA A 120 2.89 2.01 7.19
C ALA A 120 3.58 3.35 7.30
N TYR A 121 3.74 4.04 6.18
CA TYR A 121 4.12 5.44 6.18
C TYR A 121 3.35 6.19 5.11
N PHE A 122 3.08 7.45 5.40
CA PHE A 122 2.49 8.40 4.49
C PHE A 122 3.50 9.52 4.30
N ASN A 123 3.67 9.91 3.05
CA ASN A 123 4.54 11.01 2.71
C ASN A 123 3.74 12.06 1.93
N GLU A 124 3.75 13.31 2.37
CA GLU A 124 3.10 14.41 1.67
C GLU A 124 4.02 15.03 0.60
N ARG A 125 5.36 14.88 0.72
CA ARG A 125 6.36 15.47 -0.19
C ARG A 125 7.66 14.63 -0.29
N PRO A 126 8.21 14.40 -1.49
CA PRO A 126 7.81 14.94 -2.80
C PRO A 126 6.77 14.07 -3.53
N VAL A 127 6.56 12.83 -3.09
CA VAL A 127 5.60 11.90 -3.69
C VAL A 127 4.51 11.64 -2.67
N ARG A 128 3.26 11.97 -3.03
CA ARG A 128 2.08 11.80 -2.19
C ARG A 128 1.57 10.38 -2.30
N TYR A 129 1.96 9.54 -1.35
CA TYR A 129 1.48 8.17 -1.30
C TYR A 129 1.44 7.64 0.12
N LEU A 130 0.50 6.73 0.34
CA LEU A 130 0.48 5.84 1.49
C LEU A 130 1.16 4.54 1.09
N PHE A 131 2.04 4.05 1.94
CA PHE A 131 2.68 2.75 1.83
C PHE A 131 2.33 1.90 3.04
N ILE A 132 2.04 0.63 2.81
CA ILE A 132 1.75 -0.37 3.84
C ILE A 132 2.56 -1.60 3.48
N ALA A 133 3.29 -2.16 4.44
CA ALA A 133 4.10 -3.35 4.21
C ALA A 133 4.18 -4.24 5.45
N THR A 134 4.58 -5.50 5.24
CA THR A 134 5.13 -6.30 6.34
C THR A 134 6.47 -5.71 6.80
N LYS A 135 6.77 -5.82 8.10
CA LYS A 135 8.08 -5.45 8.66
C LYS A 135 9.23 -6.18 7.97
N ALA A 136 9.01 -7.45 7.60
CA ALA A 136 9.99 -8.25 6.87
C ALA A 136 10.29 -7.65 5.49
N SER A 137 9.26 -7.30 4.73
CA SER A 137 9.44 -6.68 3.42
C SER A 137 10.08 -5.30 3.49
N ALA A 138 9.63 -4.47 4.43
CA ALA A 138 10.25 -3.17 4.65
C ALA A 138 11.73 -3.28 5.08
N ALA A 139 12.09 -4.27 5.90
CA ALA A 139 13.48 -4.54 6.25
C ALA A 139 14.31 -4.96 5.02
N ARG A 140 13.76 -5.79 4.12
CA ARG A 140 14.44 -6.16 2.86
C ARG A 140 14.62 -4.95 1.95
N ARG A 141 13.61 -4.07 1.83
CA ARG A 141 13.71 -2.82 1.04
C ARG A 141 14.80 -1.91 1.59
N ARG A 142 14.78 -1.62 2.90
CA ARG A 142 15.83 -0.84 3.57
C ARG A 142 17.24 -1.42 3.37
N ALA A 143 17.38 -2.74 3.43
CA ALA A 143 18.66 -3.40 3.20
C ALA A 143 19.14 -3.26 1.74
N LYS A 144 18.21 -3.37 0.77
CA LYS A 144 18.51 -3.16 -0.64
C LYS A 144 18.94 -1.72 -0.92
N ASP A 145 18.18 -0.74 -0.43
CA ASP A 145 18.46 0.68 -0.62
C ASP A 145 19.83 1.05 -0.01
N ALA A 146 20.13 0.57 1.20
CA ALA A 146 21.43 0.77 1.85
C ALA A 146 22.60 0.17 1.05
N ALA A 147 22.41 -1.00 0.43
CA ALA A 147 23.43 -1.62 -0.40
C ALA A 147 23.66 -0.86 -1.73
N GLU A 148 22.60 -0.34 -2.34
CA GLU A 148 22.67 0.50 -3.54
C GLU A 148 23.39 1.83 -3.24
N ASP A 149 23.07 2.47 -2.11
CA ASP A 149 23.74 3.67 -1.63
C ASP A 149 25.23 3.43 -1.38
N GLU A 150 25.59 2.32 -0.73
CA GLU A 150 27.00 1.97 -0.53
C GLU A 150 27.73 1.79 -1.86
N LYS A 151 27.12 1.09 -2.82
CA LYS A 151 27.68 0.90 -4.16
C LYS A 151 27.86 2.24 -4.89
N ALA A 152 26.87 3.12 -4.84
CA ALA A 152 26.95 4.46 -5.43
C ALA A 152 28.08 5.28 -4.79
N ARG A 153 28.21 5.24 -3.46
CA ARG A 153 29.29 5.93 -2.74
C ARG A 153 30.67 5.37 -3.06
N ARG A 154 30.81 4.06 -3.29
CA ARG A 154 32.06 3.43 -3.74
C ARG A 154 32.43 3.87 -5.17
N ASN A 155 31.46 3.88 -6.09
CA ASN A 155 31.70 4.30 -7.47
C ASN A 155 32.12 5.78 -7.56
N LEU A 156 31.56 6.65 -6.71
CA LEU A 156 31.99 8.06 -6.64
C LEU A 156 33.40 8.26 -6.09
N LYS A 157 33.93 7.28 -5.32
CA LYS A 157 35.29 7.34 -4.76
C LYS A 157 36.35 6.71 -5.66
N ASN A 158 35.95 5.90 -6.63
CA ASN A 158 36.81 5.24 -7.61
C ASN A 158 36.28 5.51 -9.04
N PRO A 159 36.40 6.74 -9.58
CA PRO A 159 35.99 7.06 -10.94
C PRO A 159 36.84 6.37 -12.01
#